data_AF-A0A1I4IZQ4-F1
#
_entry.id   AF-A0A1I4IZQ4-F1
#
_cell.length_a   1.000
_cell.length_b   1.000
_cell.length_c   1.000
_cell.angle_alpha   90.00
_cell.angle_beta   90.00
_cell.angle_gamma   90.00
#
_symmetry.space_group_name_H-M   'P 1'
#
loop_
_entity.id
_entity.type
_entity.pdbx_description
1 polymer ?
#
loop_
_entity_poly.entity_id
_entity_poly.type
_entity_poly.pdbx_seq_one_letter_code
_entity_poly.pdbx_strand_id
1 'polypeptide(L)'
;MPTYNKLVRDKIPEILEKKNLAYRLKHLDKSQFNTALHEKFQEEWREYQQTANNEEAVEELADLLEVIFAMAEIHGTTKEELLAVRQRKFLDRGGFDQKYYLIEVEDK
;
A
#
# COMPACT_ATOMS: atom_id res chain seq x y z
N MET A 1 -27.78 0.60 -5.47
CA MET A 1 -26.62 1.05 -4.68
C MET A 1 -25.39 0.35 -5.23
N PRO A 2 -24.29 1.06 -5.54
CA PRO A 2 -23.05 0.40 -5.93
C PRO A 2 -22.54 -0.47 -4.79
N THR A 3 -22.00 -1.65 -5.14
CA THR A 3 -21.36 -2.57 -4.19
C THR A 3 -19.86 -2.49 -4.40
N TYR A 4 -19.11 -2.08 -3.39
CA TYR A 4 -17.67 -1.82 -3.50
C TYR A 4 -16.79 -3.01 -3.09
N ASN A 5 -17.16 -3.75 -2.03
CA ASN A 5 -16.40 -4.91 -1.52
C ASN A 5 -14.87 -4.68 -1.42
N LYS A 6 -14.46 -3.57 -0.79
CA LYS A 6 -13.05 -3.23 -0.64
C LYS A 6 -12.68 -2.87 0.79
N LEU A 7 -11.38 -3.02 1.10
CA LEU A 7 -10.81 -2.54 2.35
C LEU A 7 -10.78 -1.01 2.35
N VAL A 8 -11.14 -0.40 3.48
CA VAL A 8 -11.20 1.05 3.65
C VAL A 8 -10.47 1.46 4.93
N ARG A 9 -9.94 2.69 4.97
CA ARG A 9 -9.32 3.26 6.18
C ARG A 9 -10.36 3.47 7.29
N ASP A 10 -9.91 3.46 8.54
CA ASP A 10 -10.77 3.48 9.73
C ASP A 10 -11.69 4.71 9.84
N LYS A 11 -11.31 5.84 9.23
CA LYS A 11 -12.09 7.09 9.25
C LYS A 11 -13.09 7.21 8.10
N ILE A 12 -13.13 6.27 7.15
CA ILE A 12 -14.10 6.28 6.06
C ILE A 12 -15.56 6.27 6.56
N PRO A 13 -15.94 5.49 7.59
CA PRO A 13 -17.30 5.52 8.14
C PRO A 13 -17.70 6.93 8.60
N GLU A 14 -16.83 7.62 9.36
CA GLU A 14 -17.07 9.00 9.82
C GLU A 14 -17.23 9.99 8.66
N ILE A 15 -16.45 9.82 7.59
CA ILE A 15 -16.55 10.65 6.38
C ILE A 15 -17.87 10.39 5.65
N LEU A 16 -18.34 9.14 5.59
CA LEU A 16 -19.63 8.79 4.97
C LEU A 16 -20.82 9.34 5.77
N GLU A 17 -20.76 9.27 7.11
CA GLU A 17 -21.77 9.88 8.00
C GLU A 17 -21.85 11.40 7.79
N LYS A 18 -20.71 12.08 7.72
CA LYS A 18 -20.67 13.54 7.44
C LYS A 18 -21.29 13.91 6.08
N LYS A 19 -21.28 12.98 5.13
CA LYS A 19 -21.93 13.12 3.82
C LYS A 19 -23.40 12.68 3.81
N ASN A 20 -23.95 12.28 4.96
CA ASN A 20 -25.31 11.74 5.13
C ASN A 20 -25.59 10.56 4.19
N LEU A 21 -24.59 9.69 3.99
CA LEU A 21 -24.68 8.50 3.14
C LEU A 21 -24.90 7.24 3.99
N ALA A 22 -25.89 6.43 3.63
CA ALA A 22 -26.07 5.11 4.25
C ALA A 22 -25.02 4.11 3.73
N TYR A 23 -24.42 3.33 4.63
CA TYR A 23 -23.42 2.32 4.30
C TYR A 23 -23.57 1.05 5.15
N ARG A 24 -22.85 -0.01 4.76
CA ARG A 24 -22.71 -1.26 5.53
C ARG A 24 -21.24 -1.63 5.61
N LEU A 25 -20.79 -2.06 6.78
CA LEU A 25 -19.44 -2.56 7.02
C LEU A 25 -19.48 -4.00 7.48
N LYS A 26 -18.37 -4.71 7.26
CA LYS A 26 -18.10 -6.03 7.82
C LYS A 26 -16.71 -6.00 8.44
N HIS A 27 -16.59 -6.47 9.67
CA HIS A 27 -15.29 -6.77 10.26
C HIS A 27 -14.73 -8.06 9.67
N LEU A 28 -13.47 -8.01 9.25
CA LEU A 28 -12.76 -9.14 8.67
C LEU A 28 -12.02 -9.90 9.77
N ASP A 29 -11.99 -11.23 9.69
CA ASP A 29 -11.03 -12.02 10.47
C ASP A 29 -9.60 -11.87 9.90
N LYS A 30 -8.59 -12.43 10.59
CA LYS A 30 -7.19 -12.29 10.18
C LYS A 30 -6.91 -12.82 8.77
N SER A 31 -7.55 -13.92 8.36
CA SER A 31 -7.35 -14.51 7.03
C SER A 31 -7.98 -13.63 5.96
N GLN A 32 -9.23 -13.23 6.17
CA GLN A 32 -9.97 -12.33 5.29
C GLN A 32 -9.26 -10.97 5.15
N PHE A 33 -8.73 -10.43 6.25
CA PHE A 33 -7.99 -9.17 6.27
C PHE A 33 -6.69 -9.27 5.48
N ASN A 34 -5.95 -10.37 5.61
CA ASN A 34 -4.75 -10.61 4.80
C ASN A 34 -5.06 -10.64 3.30
N THR A 35 -6.12 -11.36 2.90
CA THR A 35 -6.58 -11.36 1.50
C THR A 35 -6.97 -9.95 1.03
N ALA A 36 -7.76 -9.23 1.83
CA ALA A 36 -8.22 -7.89 1.50
C ALA A 36 -7.06 -6.88 1.37
N LEU A 37 -6.00 -7.01 2.16
CA LEU A 37 -4.80 -6.18 2.02
C LEU A 37 -4.07 -6.43 0.70
N HIS A 38 -3.96 -7.68 0.26
CA HIS A 38 -3.36 -7.99 -1.05
C HIS A 38 -4.20 -7.41 -2.19
N GLU A 39 -5.53 -7.54 -2.11
CA GLU A 39 -6.45 -6.92 -3.07
C GLU A 39 -6.32 -5.40 -3.07
N LYS A 40 -6.23 -4.79 -1.88
CA LYS A 40 -6.06 -3.34 -1.72
C LYS A 40 -4.71 -2.86 -2.28
N PHE A 41 -3.63 -3.58 -2.07
CA PHE A 41 -2.33 -3.26 -2.68
C PHE A 41 -2.40 -3.26 -4.20
N GLN A 42 -3.11 -4.24 -4.78
CA GLN A 42 -3.31 -4.30 -6.23
C GLN A 42 -4.25 -3.20 -6.75
N GLU A 43 -5.22 -2.76 -5.95
CA GLU A 43 -6.06 -1.58 -6.22
C GLU A 43 -5.20 -0.32 -6.30
N GLU A 44 -4.51 0.07 -5.22
CA GLU A 44 -3.73 1.32 -5.19
C GLU A 44 -2.57 1.30 -6.20
N TRP A 45 -1.98 0.12 -6.47
CA TRP A 45 -0.97 -0.01 -7.52
C TRP A 45 -1.52 0.31 -8.90
N ARG A 46 -2.73 -0.16 -9.23
CA ARG A 46 -3.38 0.16 -10.50
C ARG A 46 -3.79 1.63 -10.56
N GLU A 47 -4.28 2.19 -9.45
CA GLU A 47 -4.64 3.61 -9.35
C GLU A 47 -3.40 4.47 -9.59
N TYR A 48 -2.26 4.17 -8.94
CA TYR A 48 -0.97 4.80 -9.20
C TYR A 48 -0.56 4.76 -10.68
N GLN A 49 -0.68 3.60 -11.34
CA GLN A 49 -0.36 3.44 -12.76
C GLN A 49 -1.26 4.27 -13.69
N GLN A 50 -2.46 4.65 -13.23
CA GLN A 50 -3.46 5.38 -14.02
C GLN A 50 -3.47 6.89 -13.74
N THR A 51 -2.62 7.37 -12.83
CA THR A 51 -2.53 8.79 -12.47
C THR A 51 -2.18 9.65 -13.68
N ALA A 52 -2.81 10.82 -13.78
CA ALA A 52 -2.61 11.75 -14.90
C ALA A 52 -1.56 12.83 -14.59
N ASN A 53 -1.21 13.01 -13.32
CA ASN A 53 -0.27 14.02 -12.86
C ASN A 53 0.46 13.60 -11.57
N ASN A 54 1.48 14.38 -11.22
CA ASN A 54 2.35 14.08 -10.07
C ASN A 54 1.64 14.18 -8.71
N GLU A 55 0.62 15.04 -8.58
CA GLU A 55 -0.08 15.21 -7.30
C GLU A 55 -0.91 13.96 -7.01
N GLU A 56 -1.69 13.49 -7.99
CA GLU A 56 -2.40 12.21 -7.91
C GLU A 56 -1.43 11.05 -7.63
N ALA A 57 -0.30 11.00 -8.34
CA ALA A 57 0.69 9.94 -8.15
C ALA A 57 1.25 9.90 -6.71
N VAL A 58 1.43 11.05 -6.06
CA VAL A 58 1.91 11.12 -4.67
C VAL A 58 0.86 10.61 -3.69
N GLU A 59 -0.43 10.91 -3.90
CA GLU A 59 -1.51 10.39 -3.06
C GLU A 59 -1.59 8.86 -3.15
N GLU A 60 -1.54 8.29 -4.36
CA GLU A 60 -1.58 6.83 -4.54
C GLU A 60 -0.33 6.13 -3.97
N LEU A 61 0.83 6.77 -4.04
CA LEU A 61 2.05 6.27 -3.37
C LEU A 61 1.92 6.30 -1.84
N ALA A 62 1.21 7.29 -1.28
CA ALA A 62 0.95 7.35 0.15
C ALA A 62 -0.04 6.25 0.61
N ASP A 63 -1.04 5.94 -0.22
CA ASP A 63 -1.95 4.82 0.02
C ASP A 63 -1.22 3.47 -0.07
N LEU A 64 -0.36 3.26 -1.07
CA LEU A 64 0.52 2.09 -1.15
C LEU A 64 1.41 1.96 0.09
N LEU A 65 1.96 3.06 0.59
CA LEU A 65 2.81 3.05 1.79
C LEU A 65 2.03 2.59 3.04
N GLU A 66 0.78 3.03 3.20
CA GLU A 66 -0.09 2.57 4.30
C GLU A 66 -0.34 1.06 4.20
N VAL A 67 -0.67 0.56 3.01
CA VAL A 67 -0.92 -0.86 2.80
C VAL A 67 0.33 -1.69 3.11
N ILE A 68 1.51 -1.21 2.71
CA ILE A 68 2.80 -1.86 3.04
C ILE A 68 3.02 -1.93 4.55
N PHE A 69 2.70 -0.88 5.31
CA PHE A 69 2.82 -0.90 6.77
C PHE A 69 1.85 -1.89 7.40
N ALA A 70 0.58 -1.92 6.97
CA ALA A 70 -0.39 -2.89 7.46
C ALA A 70 0.02 -4.35 7.13
N MET A 71 0.61 -4.57 5.95
CA MET A 71 1.17 -5.88 5.59
C MET A 71 2.37 -6.26 6.47
N ALA A 72 3.23 -5.31 6.83
CA ALA A 72 4.36 -5.59 7.72
C ALA A 72 3.89 -6.09 9.10
N GLU A 73 2.81 -5.52 9.64
CA GLU A 73 2.22 -5.97 10.91
C GLU A 73 1.70 -7.42 10.84
N ILE A 74 1.17 -7.86 9.68
CA ILE A 74 0.80 -9.27 9.46
C ILE A 74 2.01 -10.19 9.59
N HIS A 75 3.19 -9.72 9.17
CA HIS A 75 4.46 -10.42 9.31
C HIS A 75 5.12 -10.22 10.68
N GLY A 76 4.42 -9.61 11.65
CA GLY A 76 4.92 -9.39 13.00
C GLY A 76 6.02 -8.33 13.08
N THR A 77 6.05 -7.40 12.14
CA THR A 77 7.03 -6.32 12.06
C THR A 77 6.33 -4.97 12.18
N THR A 78 6.88 -4.07 12.99
CA THR A 78 6.39 -2.69 13.11
C THR A 78 6.80 -1.84 11.92
N LYS A 79 6.13 -0.70 11.73
CA LYS A 79 6.53 0.32 10.74
C LYS A 79 7.99 0.75 10.92
N GLU A 80 8.41 0.97 12.15
CA GLU A 80 9.76 1.44 12.49
C GLU A 80 10.81 0.38 12.12
N GLU A 81 10.55 -0.89 12.41
CA GLU A 81 11.43 -2.00 12.03
C GLU A 81 11.51 -2.17 10.51
N LEU A 82 10.40 -2.06 9.79
CA LEU A 82 10.40 -2.10 8.32
C LEU A 82 11.27 -0.97 7.74
N LEU A 83 11.12 0.25 8.26
CA LEU A 83 11.91 1.40 7.83
C LEU A 83 13.41 1.23 8.17
N ALA A 84 13.73 0.59 9.30
CA ALA A 84 15.11 0.24 9.64
C ALA A 84 15.69 -0.78 8.64
N VAL A 85 14.92 -1.80 8.25
CA VAL A 85 15.33 -2.76 7.21
C VAL A 85 15.54 -2.08 5.85
N ARG A 86 14.64 -1.17 5.46
CA ARG A 86 14.77 -0.34 4.24
C ARG A 86 16.05 0.49 4.28
N GLN A 87 16.33 1.14 5.41
CA GLN A 87 17.52 1.98 5.58
C GLN A 87 18.80 1.16 5.51
N ARG A 88 18.86 0.00 6.17
CA ARG A 88 20.01 -0.91 6.07
C ARG A 88 20.27 -1.32 4.62
N LYS A 89 19.23 -1.74 3.89
CA LYS A 89 19.36 -2.09 2.46
C LYS A 89 19.88 -0.91 1.61
N PHE A 90 19.43 0.31 1.90
CA PHE A 90 19.92 1.51 1.21
C PHE A 90 21.39 1.80 1.51
N LEU A 91 21.85 1.62 2.76
CA LEU A 91 23.26 1.78 3.11
C LEU A 91 24.13 0.69 2.46
N ASP A 92 23.64 -0.56 2.42
CA ASP A 92 24.38 -1.69 1.89
C ASP A 92 24.45 -1.71 0.35
N ARG A 93 23.39 -1.24 -0.33
CA ARG A 93 23.18 -1.45 -1.78
C ARG A 93 22.90 -0.17 -2.56
N GLY A 94 22.74 0.97 -1.89
CA GLY A 94 22.28 2.21 -2.48
C GLY A 94 20.76 2.25 -2.75
N GLY A 95 20.31 3.37 -3.31
CA GLY A 95 18.98 3.54 -3.89
C GLY A 95 18.99 3.42 -5.41
N PHE A 96 17.94 3.95 -6.04
CA PHE A 96 17.79 3.95 -7.50
C PHE A 96 18.35 5.21 -8.17
N ASP A 97 19.14 6.02 -7.45
CA ASP A 97 19.64 7.32 -7.93
C ASP A 97 20.49 7.21 -9.21
N GLN A 98 21.23 6.11 -9.36
CA GLN A 98 22.08 5.86 -10.53
C GLN A 98 21.30 5.34 -11.75
N LYS A 99 20.03 4.95 -11.59
CA LYS A 99 19.14 4.46 -12.68
C LYS A 99 19.71 3.27 -13.47
N TYR A 100 20.45 2.40 -12.80
CA TYR A 100 20.99 1.19 -13.45
C TYR A 100 19.88 0.19 -13.76
N TYR A 101 19.95 -0.39 -14.96
CA TYR A 101 19.14 -1.52 -15.39
C TYR A 101 20.09 -2.65 -15.81
N LEU A 102 20.06 -3.74 -15.05
CA LEU A 102 20.93 -4.91 -15.29
C LEU A 102 20.41 -5.66 -16.53
N ILE A 103 21.27 -5.87 -17.52
CA ILE A 103 20.94 -6.63 -18.74
C ILE A 103 21.34 -8.09 -18.62
N GLU A 104 22.60 -8.35 -18.27
CA GLU A 104 23.17 -9.69 -18.18
C GLU A 104 24.31 -9.75 -17.16
N VAL A 105 24.64 -10.96 -16.72
CA VAL A 105 25.77 -11.28 -15.85
C VAL A 105 26.45 -12.51 -16.43
N GLU A 106 27.76 -12.44 -16.61
CA GLU A 106 28.60 -13.59 -17.00
C GLU A 106 29.65 -13.85 -15.91
N ASP A 107 29.99 -15.12 -15.72
CA ASP A 107 31.15 -15.50 -14.90
C ASP A 107 32.43 -14.99 -15.57
N LYS A 108 33.43 -14.60 -14.77
CA LYS A 108 34.73 -14.14 -15.27
C LYS A 108 35.61 -15.26 -15.79
#